data_AF-A0A7V5TNV2-F1
#
_entry.id   AF-A0A7V5TNV2-F1
#
_cell.length_a   1.000
_cell.length_b   1.000
_cell.length_c   1.000
_cell.angle_alpha   90.00
_cell.angle_beta   90.00
_cell.angle_gamma   90.00
#
_symmetry.space_group_name_H-M   'P 1'
#
loop_
_entity.id
_entity.type
_entity.pdbx_description
1 polymer ?
#
loop_
_entity_poly.entity_id
_entity_poly.type
_entity_poly.pdbx_seq_one_letter_code
_entity_poly.pdbx_strand_id
1 'polypeptide(L)'
;MGATMTIAVLTTGGTIAMRYEESAGGAVPALGADDFTAALPDGLPPLRVEELVNLPSSHFTLGTLRTIRERVAALVESPDVEGVVVTHGTDTLEETAYLLDLTVPGEKPLVLTGAMRTVSDVGYDGYANLLAAVRVAAAPQSRGLGAVVVFDDEVHGARWVTKMHTLSPATF
;
A
#
# COMPACT_ATOMS: atom_id res chain seq x y z
N MET A 1 -0.82 11.15 -28.98
CA MET A 1 -0.33 10.07 -28.09
C MET A 1 -1.03 10.31 -26.76
N GLY A 2 -1.93 9.41 -26.36
CA GLY A 2 -2.55 9.51 -25.03
C GLY A 2 -1.48 9.40 -23.96
N ALA A 3 -1.59 10.16 -22.87
CA ALA A 3 -0.69 10.02 -21.75
C ALA A 3 -0.70 8.56 -21.27
N THR A 4 0.48 7.98 -21.08
CA THR A 4 0.60 6.64 -20.49
C THR A 4 0.10 6.74 -19.06
N MET A 5 -1.05 6.12 -18.79
CA MET A 5 -1.62 6.06 -17.44
C MET A 5 -0.75 5.16 -16.56
N THR A 6 -0.60 5.54 -15.30
CA THR A 6 0.24 4.83 -14.32
C THR A 6 -0.55 4.48 -13.07
N ILE A 7 -0.10 3.44 -12.37
CA ILE A 7 -0.49 3.19 -10.99
C ILE A 7 0.54 3.87 -10.09
N ALA A 8 0.09 4.80 -9.26
CA ALA A 8 0.95 5.41 -8.27
C ALA A 8 1.09 4.49 -7.06
N VAL A 9 2.32 4.16 -6.66
CA VAL A 9 2.61 3.38 -5.46
C VAL A 9 3.27 4.30 -4.44
N LEU A 10 2.55 4.65 -3.40
CA LEU A 10 3.00 5.54 -2.34
C LEU A 10 3.47 4.71 -1.14
N THR A 11 4.75 4.76 -0.81
CA THR A 11 5.29 3.98 0.31
C THR A 11 5.34 4.82 1.59
N THR A 12 4.93 4.22 2.70
CA THR A 12 4.94 4.86 4.03
C THR A 12 5.82 4.12 5.06
N GLY A 13 6.57 3.11 4.59
CA GLY A 13 7.36 2.19 5.40
C GLY A 13 6.62 0.89 5.70
N GLY A 14 6.78 0.38 6.92
CA GLY A 14 6.18 -0.89 7.37
C GLY A 14 6.94 -2.14 6.93
N THR A 15 6.53 -3.28 7.49
CA THR A 15 7.18 -4.59 7.34
C THR A 15 7.39 -5.01 5.88
N ILE A 16 6.49 -4.59 4.98
CA ILE A 16 6.54 -4.90 3.54
C ILE A 16 7.85 -4.44 2.89
N ALA A 17 8.48 -3.36 3.36
CA ALA A 17 9.72 -2.85 2.80
C ALA A 17 10.95 -3.14 3.69
N MET A 18 10.81 -3.95 4.74
CA MET A 18 11.85 -4.16 5.75
C MET A 18 12.50 -5.54 5.65
N ARG A 19 13.80 -5.59 5.98
CA ARG A 19 14.60 -6.81 6.16
C ARG A 19 15.09 -6.87 7.60
N TYR A 20 15.16 -8.07 8.17
CA TYR A 20 15.81 -8.26 9.47
C TYR A 20 17.34 -8.21 9.32
N GLU A 21 18.00 -7.37 10.11
CA GLU A 21 19.45 -7.32 10.22
C GLU A 21 19.91 -7.58 11.65
N GLU A 22 20.68 -8.66 11.85
CA GLU A 22 21.20 -9.07 13.16
C GLU A 22 22.13 -8.01 13.76
N SER A 23 22.95 -7.35 12.94
CA SER A 23 23.84 -6.25 13.37
C SER A 23 23.09 -5.01 13.87
N ALA A 24 21.87 -4.79 13.39
CA ALA A 24 21.00 -3.70 13.84
C ALA A 24 20.05 -4.14 14.98
N GLY A 25 20.00 -5.44 15.29
CA GLY A 25 19.12 -6.03 16.30
C GLY A 25 17.63 -5.95 15.94
N GLY A 26 17.28 -5.75 14.66
CA GLY A 26 15.89 -5.50 14.26
C GLY A 26 15.67 -5.33 12.76
N ALA A 27 14.45 -4.92 12.41
CA ALA A 27 14.04 -4.67 11.04
C ALA A 27 14.55 -3.30 10.54
N VAL A 28 15.15 -3.28 9.35
CA VAL A 28 15.65 -2.08 8.67
C VAL A 28 15.06 -1.98 7.26
N PRO A 29 14.94 -0.77 6.67
CA PRO A 29 14.49 -0.60 5.29
C PRO A 29 15.40 -1.37 4.31
N ALA A 30 14.79 -2.05 3.34
CA ALA A 30 15.51 -2.93 2.42
C ALA A 30 15.02 -2.91 0.98
N LEU A 31 13.76 -2.52 0.73
CA LEU A 31 13.21 -2.44 -0.63
C LEU A 31 12.96 -0.99 -1.03
N GLY A 32 13.42 -0.62 -2.22
CA GLY A 32 13.12 0.62 -2.90
C GLY A 32 12.14 0.44 -4.07
N ALA A 33 11.94 1.53 -4.81
CA ALA A 33 11.06 1.58 -5.98
C ALA A 33 11.40 0.54 -7.06
N ASP A 34 12.68 0.38 -7.35
CA ASP A 34 13.16 -0.55 -8.39
C ASP A 34 12.94 -2.00 -7.97
N ASP A 35 13.10 -2.32 -6.69
CA ASP A 35 12.88 -3.67 -6.16
C ASP A 35 11.41 -4.09 -6.25
N PHE A 36 10.49 -3.19 -5.92
CA PHE A 36 9.06 -3.44 -6.06
C PHE A 36 8.68 -3.67 -7.52
N THR A 37 9.22 -2.88 -8.44
CA THR A 37 8.92 -3.01 -9.86
C THR A 37 9.50 -4.30 -10.44
N ALA A 38 10.73 -4.67 -10.06
CA ALA A 38 11.41 -5.86 -10.54
C ALA A 38 10.80 -7.18 -10.04
N ALA A 39 10.12 -7.15 -8.88
CA ALA A 39 9.47 -8.33 -8.31
C ALA A 39 8.10 -8.65 -8.94
N LEU A 40 7.52 -7.71 -9.71
CA LEU A 40 6.21 -7.86 -10.30
C LEU A 40 6.27 -8.43 -11.72
N PRO A 41 5.29 -9.25 -12.14
CA PRO A 41 5.25 -9.82 -13.48
C PRO A 41 4.99 -8.77 -14.55
N ASP A 42 5.42 -9.07 -15.78
CA ASP A 42 5.11 -8.28 -16.97
C ASP A 42 3.60 -8.16 -17.21
N GLY A 43 3.20 -7.09 -17.91
CA GLY A 43 1.81 -6.85 -18.32
C GLY A 43 0.97 -6.04 -17.34
N LEU A 44 1.54 -5.60 -16.22
CA LEU A 44 0.95 -4.57 -15.37
C LEU A 44 1.09 -3.18 -16.01
N PRO A 45 0.21 -2.22 -15.67
CA PRO A 45 0.44 -0.82 -16.02
C PRO A 45 1.75 -0.31 -15.42
N PRO A 46 2.40 0.70 -16.04
CA PRO A 46 3.61 1.30 -15.49
C PRO A 46 3.38 1.81 -14.06
N LEU A 47 4.33 1.53 -13.18
CA LEU A 47 4.28 1.99 -11.80
C LEU A 47 5.04 3.30 -11.64
N ARG A 48 4.44 4.23 -10.92
CA ARG A 48 5.09 5.44 -10.40
C ARG A 48 5.25 5.27 -8.90
N VAL A 49 6.42 4.81 -8.47
CA VAL A 49 6.69 4.62 -7.04
C VAL A 49 7.24 5.90 -6.42
N GLU A 50 6.70 6.27 -5.26
CA GLU A 50 7.12 7.43 -4.48
C GLU A 50 7.21 7.05 -3.01
N GLU A 51 8.38 7.28 -2.39
CA GLU A 51 8.51 7.20 -0.94
C GLU A 51 8.06 8.51 -0.31
N LEU A 52 7.03 8.44 0.54
CA LEU A 52 6.50 9.61 1.23
C LEU A 52 7.10 9.76 2.63
N VAL A 53 7.08 8.65 3.38
CA VAL A 53 7.65 8.53 4.72
C VAL A 53 8.16 7.10 4.89
N ASN A 54 9.04 6.90 5.87
CA ASN A 54 9.52 5.56 6.22
C ASN A 54 9.52 5.42 7.74
N LEU A 55 8.34 5.13 8.30
CA LEU A 55 8.11 5.04 9.74
C LEU A 55 7.33 3.76 10.07
N PRO A 56 7.49 3.17 11.27
CA PRO A 56 6.54 2.19 11.77
C PRO A 56 5.16 2.82 11.85
N SER A 57 4.12 2.11 11.39
CA SER A 57 2.76 2.67 11.34
C SER A 57 2.20 3.02 12.73
N SER A 58 2.68 2.33 13.78
CA SER A 58 2.41 2.64 15.18
C SER A 58 2.95 4.00 15.65
N HIS A 59 3.84 4.63 14.88
CA HIS A 59 4.41 5.96 15.16
C HIS A 59 3.75 7.06 14.33
N PHE A 60 2.70 6.76 13.57
CA PHE A 60 2.03 7.77 12.75
C PHE A 60 1.32 8.77 13.65
N THR A 61 1.59 10.04 13.41
CA THR A 61 0.89 11.14 14.06
C THR A 61 -0.25 11.63 13.18
N LEU A 62 -1.16 12.45 13.72
CA LEU A 62 -2.14 13.15 12.89
C LEU A 62 -1.48 14.00 11.79
N GLY A 63 -0.27 14.52 12.03
CA GLY A 63 0.52 15.21 11.02
C GLY A 63 0.93 14.27 9.89
N THR A 64 1.42 13.08 10.21
CA THR A 64 1.78 12.03 9.24
C THR A 64 0.56 11.62 8.42
N LEU A 65 -0.57 11.35 9.08
CA LEU A 65 -1.82 10.96 8.42
C LEU A 65 -2.35 12.06 7.49
N ARG A 66 -2.24 13.32 7.90
CA ARG A 66 -2.57 14.47 7.05
C ARG A 66 -1.69 14.51 5.80
N THR A 67 -0.38 14.34 5.95
CA THR A 67 0.56 14.30 4.81
C THR A 67 0.22 13.19 3.83
N ILE A 68 -0.07 11.97 4.34
CA ILE A 68 -0.51 10.83 3.51
C ILE A 68 -1.79 11.19 2.75
N ARG A 69 -2.81 11.70 3.45
CA ARG A 69 -4.08 12.09 2.84
C ARG A 69 -3.90 13.15 1.76
N GLU A 70 -3.13 14.20 2.02
CA GLU A 70 -2.88 15.28 1.07
C GLU A 70 -2.18 14.76 -0.19
N ARG A 71 -1.20 13.86 -0.04
CA ARG A 71 -0.50 13.28 -1.18
C ARG A 71 -1.38 12.34 -2.00
N VAL A 72 -2.13 11.46 -1.34
CA VAL A 72 -3.10 10.56 -1.99
C VAL A 72 -4.15 11.37 -2.75
N ALA A 73 -4.71 12.41 -2.13
CA ALA A 73 -5.67 13.31 -2.78
C ALA A 73 -5.11 13.94 -4.07
N ALA A 74 -3.85 14.40 -4.04
CA ALA A 74 -3.20 14.94 -5.23
C ALA A 74 -2.97 13.88 -6.33
N LEU A 75 -2.64 12.64 -5.95
CA LEU A 75 -2.45 11.53 -6.90
C LEU A 75 -3.76 11.12 -7.57
N VAL A 76 -4.87 11.02 -6.81
CA VAL A 76 -6.17 10.66 -7.40
C VAL A 76 -6.73 11.74 -8.33
N GLU A 77 -6.37 13.01 -8.15
CA GLU A 77 -6.72 14.09 -9.09
C GLU A 77 -5.82 14.12 -10.34
N SER A 78 -4.63 13.53 -10.28
CA SER A 78 -3.64 13.60 -11.36
C SER A 78 -4.11 12.89 -12.64
N PRO A 79 -4.17 13.55 -13.81
CA PRO A 79 -4.75 12.98 -15.02
C PRO A 79 -3.95 11.82 -15.63
N ASP A 80 -2.70 11.62 -15.21
CA ASP A 80 -1.77 10.55 -15.61
C ASP A 80 -1.76 9.34 -14.65
N VAL A 81 -2.58 9.39 -13.58
CA VAL A 81 -2.71 8.30 -12.59
C VAL A 81 -4.08 7.67 -12.73
N GLU A 82 -4.16 6.35 -12.91
CA GLU A 82 -5.43 5.62 -13.01
C GLU A 82 -5.92 5.07 -11.66
N GLY A 83 -5.00 4.78 -10.75
CA GLY A 83 -5.26 4.27 -9.41
C GLY A 83 -4.05 4.46 -8.49
N VAL A 84 -4.29 4.36 -7.18
CA VAL A 84 -3.27 4.58 -6.14
C VAL A 84 -3.18 3.34 -5.25
N VAL A 85 -1.96 2.87 -5.01
CA VAL A 85 -1.62 1.87 -4.00
C VAL A 85 -0.81 2.54 -2.90
N VAL A 86 -1.15 2.30 -1.64
CA VAL A 86 -0.37 2.75 -0.48
C VAL A 86 0.18 1.53 0.24
N THR A 87 1.51 1.38 0.28
CA THR A 87 2.14 0.33 1.10
C THR A 87 2.34 0.85 2.51
N HIS A 88 1.85 0.11 3.50
CA HIS A 88 1.69 0.57 4.87
C HIS A 88 2.08 -0.51 5.89
N GLY A 89 2.48 -0.09 7.11
CA GLY A 89 2.63 -1.01 8.24
C GLY A 89 1.27 -1.51 8.74
N THR A 90 1.18 -2.78 9.16
CA THR A 90 -0.13 -3.40 9.43
C THR A 90 -0.79 -2.91 10.72
N ASP A 91 -0.04 -2.34 11.68
CA ASP A 91 -0.56 -1.99 13.01
C ASP A 91 -1.65 -0.92 13.00
N THR A 92 -1.61 0.02 12.05
CA THR A 92 -2.57 1.13 11.96
C THR A 92 -3.10 1.30 10.52
N LEU A 93 -3.02 0.22 9.73
CA LEU A 93 -3.45 0.19 8.34
C LEU A 93 -4.96 0.46 8.24
N GLU A 94 -5.76 -0.19 9.08
CA GLU A 94 -7.23 0.00 9.11
C GLU A 94 -7.63 1.45 9.41
N GLU A 95 -6.93 2.13 10.33
CA GLU A 95 -7.19 3.52 10.69
C GLU A 95 -6.90 4.46 9.52
N THR A 96 -5.78 4.24 8.84
CA THR A 96 -5.40 5.04 7.67
C THR A 96 -6.33 4.77 6.50
N ALA A 97 -6.70 3.51 6.26
CA ALA A 97 -7.66 3.13 5.23
C ALA A 97 -9.01 3.85 5.46
N TYR A 98 -9.51 3.80 6.69
CA TYR A 98 -10.77 4.45 7.04
C TYR A 98 -10.71 5.97 6.92
N LEU A 99 -9.61 6.61 7.35
CA LEU A 99 -9.40 8.05 7.16
C LEU A 99 -9.45 8.43 5.68
N LEU A 100 -8.74 7.68 4.82
CA LEU A 100 -8.69 7.97 3.40
C LEU A 100 -10.05 7.74 2.73
N ASP A 101 -10.78 6.69 3.10
CA ASP A 101 -12.15 6.41 2.63
C ASP A 101 -13.09 7.60 2.86
N LEU A 102 -12.97 8.25 4.02
CA LEU A 102 -13.82 9.38 4.40
C LEU A 102 -13.40 10.71 3.77
N THR A 103 -12.13 10.88 3.41
CA THR A 103 -11.55 12.21 3.17
C THR A 103 -10.90 12.41 1.81
N VAL A 104 -10.62 11.34 1.07
CA VAL A 104 -10.09 11.43 -0.30
C VAL A 104 -11.26 11.44 -1.29
N PRO A 105 -11.44 12.50 -2.08
CA PRO A 105 -12.52 12.56 -3.05
C PRO A 105 -12.19 11.77 -4.33
N GLY A 106 -13.24 11.47 -5.10
CA GLY A 106 -13.12 10.88 -6.42
C GLY A 106 -13.44 9.39 -6.46
N GLU A 107 -13.34 8.82 -7.67
CA GLU A 107 -13.74 7.44 -7.95
C GLU A 107 -12.58 6.56 -8.41
N LYS A 108 -11.35 7.11 -8.49
CA LYS A 108 -10.19 6.31 -8.86
C LYS A 108 -9.93 5.27 -7.76
N PRO A 109 -9.54 4.04 -8.12
CA PRO A 109 -9.24 3.02 -7.12
C PRO A 109 -8.15 3.49 -6.15
N LEU A 110 -8.41 3.29 -4.85
CA LEU A 110 -7.48 3.57 -3.77
C LEU A 110 -7.33 2.29 -2.93
N VAL A 111 -6.13 1.72 -2.97
CA VAL A 111 -5.83 0.44 -2.34
C VAL A 111 -4.74 0.64 -1.30
N LEU A 112 -4.94 0.12 -0.09
CA LEU A 112 -3.90 -0.01 0.92
C LEU A 112 -3.47 -1.47 1.02
N THR A 113 -2.19 -1.71 1.23
CA THR A 113 -1.66 -3.05 1.43
C THR A 113 -0.41 -3.02 2.32
N GLY A 114 0.06 -4.20 2.73
CA GLY A 114 1.23 -4.35 3.59
C GLY A 114 1.72 -5.79 3.60
N ALA A 115 2.49 -6.15 4.62
CA ALA A 115 2.96 -7.51 4.84
C ALA A 115 2.99 -7.81 6.33
N MET A 116 2.69 -9.05 6.71
CA MET A 116 2.85 -9.54 8.08
C MET A 116 4.26 -10.10 8.32
N ARG A 117 5.00 -10.42 7.26
CA ARG A 117 6.38 -10.92 7.32
C ARG A 117 7.36 -9.94 6.69
N THR A 118 8.61 -9.97 7.15
CA THR A 118 9.72 -9.20 6.56
C THR A 118 10.27 -9.92 5.33
N VAL A 119 11.06 -9.22 4.52
CA VAL A 119 11.72 -9.80 3.33
C VAL A 119 12.67 -10.94 3.70
N SER A 120 13.18 -10.98 4.94
CA SER A 120 14.04 -12.06 5.43
C SER A 120 13.29 -13.36 5.74
N ASP A 121 11.98 -13.30 5.94
CA ASP A 121 11.21 -14.43 6.45
C ASP A 121 10.80 -15.39 5.32
N VAL A 122 10.86 -16.69 5.60
CA VAL A 122 10.31 -17.70 4.69
C VAL A 122 8.80 -17.50 4.55
N GLY A 123 8.35 -17.40 3.31
CA GLY A 123 6.94 -17.15 2.99
C GLY A 123 6.53 -15.68 3.12
N TYR A 124 7.47 -14.74 2.95
CA TYR A 124 7.19 -13.32 2.79
C TYR A 124 5.99 -13.07 1.86
N ASP A 125 4.99 -12.35 2.38
CA ASP A 125 3.68 -12.12 1.76
C ASP A 125 3.61 -10.81 0.97
N GLY A 126 4.58 -9.91 1.13
CA GLY A 126 4.48 -8.54 0.61
C GLY A 126 4.46 -8.42 -0.92
N TYR A 127 5.18 -9.26 -1.68
CA TYR A 127 5.11 -9.20 -3.15
C TYR A 127 3.77 -9.69 -3.70
N ALA A 128 3.19 -10.73 -3.10
CA ALA A 128 1.87 -11.22 -3.48
C ALA A 128 0.79 -10.17 -3.18
N ASN A 129 0.83 -9.60 -1.98
CA ASN A 129 -0.06 -8.53 -1.56
C ASN A 129 0.08 -7.28 -2.46
N LEU A 130 1.30 -6.86 -2.79
CA LEU A 130 1.54 -5.72 -3.69
C LEU A 130 1.02 -6.00 -5.10
N LEU A 131 1.27 -7.20 -5.65
CA LEU A 131 0.75 -7.60 -6.95
C LEU A 131 -0.79 -7.55 -6.99
N ALA A 132 -1.44 -8.13 -5.98
CA ALA A 132 -2.89 -8.10 -5.86
C ALA A 132 -3.40 -6.65 -5.75
N ALA A 133 -2.75 -5.82 -4.93
CA ALA A 133 -3.12 -4.42 -4.76
C ALA A 133 -3.00 -3.61 -6.06
N VAL A 134 -1.93 -3.79 -6.83
CA VAL A 134 -1.75 -3.15 -8.14
C VAL A 134 -2.82 -3.59 -9.12
N ARG A 135 -3.15 -4.89 -9.15
CA ARG A 135 -4.23 -5.42 -10.01
C ARG A 135 -5.58 -4.81 -9.66
N VAL A 136 -5.89 -4.71 -8.37
CA VAL A 136 -7.14 -4.06 -7.89
C VAL A 136 -7.12 -2.57 -8.24
N ALA A 137 -5.99 -1.88 -8.09
CA ALA A 137 -5.87 -0.47 -8.43
C ALA A 137 -6.02 -0.19 -9.95
N ALA A 138 -5.65 -1.15 -10.80
CA ALA A 138 -5.81 -1.08 -12.26
C ALA A 138 -7.17 -1.57 -12.76
N ALA A 139 -7.97 -2.22 -11.93
CA ALA A 139 -9.23 -2.82 -12.37
C ALA A 139 -10.34 -1.75 -12.50
N PRO A 140 -11.01 -1.64 -13.67
CA PRO A 140 -12.11 -0.70 -13.84
C PRO A 140 -13.28 -0.91 -12.86
N GLN A 141 -13.48 -2.15 -12.41
CA GLN A 141 -14.52 -2.53 -11.45
C GLN A 141 -14.24 -2.02 -10.03
N SER A 142 -13.01 -1.64 -9.72
CA SER A 142 -12.64 -1.07 -8.42
C SER A 142 -12.98 0.41 -8.28
N ARG A 143 -13.44 1.06 -9.37
CA ARG A 143 -13.81 2.46 -9.34
C ARG A 143 -15.03 2.70 -8.46
N GLY A 144 -14.97 3.73 -7.63
CA GLY A 144 -16.07 4.14 -6.76
C GLY A 144 -16.33 3.21 -5.56
N LEU A 145 -15.45 2.25 -5.27
CA LEU A 145 -15.57 1.39 -4.08
C LEU A 145 -15.18 2.09 -2.77
N GLY A 146 -14.66 3.32 -2.85
CA GLY A 146 -13.97 3.97 -1.73
C GLY A 146 -12.55 3.43 -1.57
N ALA A 147 -11.96 3.61 -0.38
CA ALA A 147 -10.69 2.98 -0.06
C ALA A 147 -10.91 1.50 0.28
N VAL A 148 -10.00 0.64 -0.19
CA VAL A 148 -10.01 -0.80 0.12
C VAL A 148 -8.66 -1.24 0.66
N VAL A 149 -8.66 -2.31 1.45
CA VAL A 149 -7.45 -3.00 1.88
C VAL A 149 -7.35 -4.29 1.11
N VAL A 150 -6.18 -4.57 0.54
CA VAL A 150 -5.90 -5.84 -0.15
C VAL A 150 -4.83 -6.59 0.62
N PHE A 151 -5.17 -7.79 1.07
CA PHE A 151 -4.32 -8.65 1.89
C PHE A 151 -4.75 -10.11 1.72
N ASP A 152 -3.78 -11.03 1.66
CA ASP A 152 -4.05 -12.48 1.62
C ASP A 152 -5.08 -12.89 0.54
N ASP A 153 -4.94 -12.32 -0.66
CA ASP A 153 -5.83 -12.50 -1.81
C ASP A 153 -7.30 -12.04 -1.62
N GLU A 154 -7.59 -11.31 -0.56
CA GLU A 154 -8.90 -10.71 -0.28
C GLU A 154 -8.93 -9.18 -0.50
N VAL A 155 -10.13 -8.65 -0.77
CA VAL A 155 -10.40 -7.21 -0.91
C VAL A 155 -11.40 -6.79 0.15
N HIS A 156 -10.93 -6.07 1.17
CA HIS A 156 -11.72 -5.62 2.30
C HIS A 156 -12.13 -4.16 2.14
N GLY A 157 -13.38 -3.82 2.44
CA GLY A 157 -13.80 -2.43 2.52
C GLY A 157 -13.15 -1.73 3.73
N ALA A 158 -12.54 -0.55 3.52
CA ALA A 158 -11.82 0.17 4.57
C ALA A 158 -12.65 0.46 5.82
N ARG A 159 -13.98 0.57 5.69
CA ARG A 159 -14.90 0.78 6.80
C ARG A 159 -14.98 -0.38 7.80
N TRP A 160 -14.72 -1.60 7.36
CA TRP A 160 -15.02 -2.82 8.13
C TRP A 160 -13.79 -3.66 8.48
N VAL A 161 -12.70 -3.44 7.76
CA VAL A 161 -11.46 -4.18 7.93
C VAL A 161 -10.82 -3.87 9.29
N THR A 162 -10.31 -4.88 9.97
CA THR A 162 -9.56 -4.71 11.22
C THR A 162 -8.57 -5.87 11.42
N LYS A 163 -7.42 -5.59 12.01
CA LYS A 163 -6.34 -6.54 12.26
C LYS A 163 -6.72 -7.44 13.42
N MET A 164 -7.15 -8.67 13.10
CA MET A 164 -7.61 -9.67 14.06
C MET A 164 -6.50 -10.57 14.61
N HIS A 165 -5.30 -10.56 14.02
CA HIS A 165 -4.18 -11.41 14.42
C HIS A 165 -2.83 -10.67 14.44
N THR A 166 -1.93 -11.10 15.33
CA THR A 166 -0.60 -10.47 15.46
C THR A 166 0.46 -11.08 14.55
N LEU A 167 0.23 -12.28 14.01
CA LEU A 167 1.23 -13.05 13.25
C LEU A 167 0.72 -13.71 11.96
N SER A 168 -0.60 -13.92 11.84
CA SER A 168 -1.18 -14.60 10.67
C SER A 168 -1.15 -13.67 9.45
N PRO A 169 -0.77 -14.13 8.25
CA PRO A 169 -1.01 -13.37 7.01
C PRO A 169 -2.50 -13.09 6.76
N ALA A 170 -3.36 -14.05 7.10
CA ALA A 170 -4.82 -13.89 7.13
C ALA A 170 -5.24 -13.13 8.39
N THR A 171 -4.78 -11.88 8.55
CA THR A 171 -5.06 -11.07 9.73
C THR A 171 -6.25 -10.13 9.58
N PHE A 172 -6.68 -9.82 8.37
CA PHE A 172 -7.70 -8.81 8.09
C PHE A 172 -9.03 -9.45 7.68
#